data_AF-A0A244E2B9-F1
#
_entry.id   AF-A0A244E2B9-F1
#
_cell.length_a   1.000
_cell.length_b   1.000
_cell.length_c   1.000
_cell.angle_alpha   90.00
_cell.angle_beta   90.00
_cell.angle_gamma   90.00
#
_symmetry.space_group_name_H-M   'P 1'
#
loop_
_entity.id
_entity.type
_entity.pdbx_description
1 polymer ?
#
loop_
_entity_poly.entity_id
_entity_poly.type
_entity_poly.pdbx_seq_one_letter_code
_entity_poly.pdbx_strand_id
1 'polypeptide(L)'
;MPIALLDFPAGLAAATPLSFARPASLDFADLLIWRPAAIAEVYATEGRHEGRPVLQVLDSQRAFRDTRFWREEFLQFLGRGGTLALFAPAYARLGLHTVQDIVGYDILEALPDHADLGHDECEPAAVQCEAGQPFRDFFAAFGAHFRAASEFRPRHAQPIATLAGTGRACALYQYRHPGRILVLPALREGTPASVIADLVTAVQDMSARLRFDARASSTYAWREPLVLPREAALQQELAQLAAQRRALQAREAALIRELAGIALLGQLQRGDAVGVIEAALQVFHALGAYVQQGVGTARTLMVERDGRTCVVVTVDDAEAALDEGLAAHVQAQAAPWAAELRREVAPVALYIGGNRRGARETAAELEALRRRHPGVDFVSGAELLAAYETGDATLALPPLRRDAGVRAG
;
A
#
# COMPACT_ATOMS: atom_id res chain seq x y z
N MET A 1 7.60 -16.53 -19.04
CA MET A 1 6.62 -15.82 -18.20
C MET A 1 7.39 -15.07 -17.12
N PRO A 2 7.44 -13.73 -17.12
CA PRO A 2 8.16 -12.94 -16.10
C PRO A 2 7.58 -13.17 -14.70
N ILE A 3 8.47 -13.35 -13.72
CA ILE A 3 8.11 -13.66 -12.34
C ILE A 3 8.61 -12.54 -11.42
N ALA A 4 7.76 -12.09 -10.50
CA ALA A 4 8.15 -11.27 -9.38
C ALA A 4 8.02 -12.05 -8.06
N LEU A 5 8.94 -11.80 -7.13
CA LEU A 5 9.00 -12.44 -5.82
C LEU A 5 8.89 -11.37 -4.73
N LEU A 6 7.76 -11.30 -4.03
CA LEU A 6 7.51 -10.31 -2.99
C LEU A 6 7.82 -10.88 -1.60
N ASP A 7 8.86 -10.33 -0.97
CA ASP A 7 9.43 -10.75 0.32
C ASP A 7 9.68 -12.27 0.42
N PHE A 8 10.05 -12.85 -0.71
CA PHE A 8 10.31 -14.27 -0.84
C PHE A 8 11.83 -14.52 -0.80
N PRO A 9 12.31 -15.51 -0.02
CA PRO A 9 13.75 -15.70 0.23
C PRO A 9 14.55 -16.27 -0.96
N ALA A 10 13.94 -16.45 -2.13
CA ALA A 10 14.59 -17.08 -3.28
C ALA A 10 15.34 -16.05 -4.14
N GLY A 11 16.68 -16.16 -4.18
CA GLY A 11 17.51 -15.51 -5.19
C GLY A 11 17.47 -16.30 -6.50
N LEU A 12 16.37 -16.23 -7.24
CA LEU A 12 16.26 -16.86 -8.56
C LEU A 12 16.73 -15.88 -9.63
N ALA A 13 17.72 -16.28 -10.44
CA ALA A 13 18.29 -15.42 -11.48
C ALA A 13 17.26 -14.90 -12.51
N ALA A 14 16.16 -15.63 -12.71
CA ALA A 14 15.10 -15.30 -13.66
C ALA A 14 13.90 -14.58 -13.03
N ALA A 15 13.91 -14.28 -11.73
CA ALA A 15 12.81 -13.63 -11.03
C ALA A 15 13.24 -12.29 -10.43
N THR A 16 12.35 -11.30 -10.47
CA THR A 16 12.61 -9.97 -9.92
C THR A 16 12.23 -9.93 -8.44
N PRO A 17 13.19 -9.70 -7.52
CA PRO A 17 12.88 -9.56 -6.10
C PRO A 17 12.21 -8.21 -5.84
N LEU A 18 11.13 -8.23 -5.08
CA LEU A 18 10.38 -7.08 -4.60
C LEU A 18 10.25 -7.17 -3.08
N SER A 19 9.99 -6.03 -2.44
CA SER A 19 9.70 -6.01 -1.01
C SER A 19 8.44 -5.23 -0.70
N PHE A 20 7.64 -5.71 0.25
CA PHE A 20 6.39 -5.04 0.60
C PHE A 20 6.65 -3.63 1.14
N ALA A 21 7.73 -3.45 1.91
CA ALA A 21 8.17 -2.16 2.42
C ALA A 21 8.82 -1.25 1.36
N ARG A 22 9.00 -1.73 0.12
CA ARG A 22 9.53 -0.95 -1.01
C ARG A 22 8.59 -1.08 -2.20
N PRO A 23 7.46 -0.36 -2.17
CA PRO A 23 6.41 -0.51 -3.17
C PRO A 23 6.95 -0.28 -4.59
N ALA A 24 6.58 -1.16 -5.51
CA ALA A 24 7.03 -1.14 -6.89
C ALA A 24 5.93 -1.65 -7.83
N SER A 25 5.91 -1.12 -9.05
CA SER A 25 4.91 -1.52 -10.04
C SER A 25 5.08 -2.99 -10.46
N LEU A 26 3.97 -3.69 -10.63
CA LEU A 26 3.95 -5.07 -11.11
C LEU A 26 3.89 -5.20 -12.64
N ASP A 27 3.92 -4.10 -13.40
CA ASP A 27 3.58 -4.06 -14.83
C ASP A 27 4.44 -4.97 -15.72
N PHE A 28 5.63 -5.32 -15.26
CA PHE A 28 6.55 -6.23 -15.94
C PHE A 28 6.24 -7.72 -15.69
N ALA A 29 5.46 -8.04 -14.65
CA ALA A 29 5.27 -9.39 -14.15
C ALA A 29 3.96 -10.03 -14.67
N ASP A 30 4.03 -11.34 -14.91
CA ASP A 30 2.90 -12.19 -15.25
C ASP A 30 2.47 -13.07 -14.05
N LEU A 31 3.44 -13.45 -13.23
CA LEU A 31 3.27 -14.23 -12.00
C LEU A 31 3.92 -13.46 -10.86
N LEU A 32 3.16 -13.24 -9.79
CA LEU A 32 3.67 -12.71 -8.54
C LEU A 32 3.60 -13.81 -7.50
N ILE A 33 4.72 -14.08 -6.84
CA ILE A 33 4.79 -15.00 -5.70
C ILE A 33 5.07 -14.19 -4.45
N TRP A 34 4.20 -14.29 -3.45
CA TRP A 34 4.25 -13.46 -2.25
C TRP A 34 4.29 -14.30 -0.97
N ARG A 35 5.14 -13.92 -0.02
CA ARG A 35 5.16 -14.44 1.36
C ARG A 35 4.67 -13.37 2.34
N PRO A 36 3.35 -13.25 2.58
CA PRO A 36 2.79 -12.27 3.50
C PRO A 36 3.40 -12.29 4.92
N ALA A 37 3.73 -13.48 5.45
CA ALA A 37 4.35 -13.60 6.78
C ALA A 37 5.70 -12.86 6.92
N ALA A 38 6.34 -12.51 5.81
CA ALA A 38 7.59 -11.75 5.81
C ALA A 38 7.39 -10.26 6.14
N ILE A 39 6.14 -9.76 6.16
CA ILE A 39 5.85 -8.36 6.48
C ILE A 39 6.44 -7.98 7.85
N ALA A 40 6.38 -8.88 8.84
CA ALA A 40 7.00 -8.66 10.16
C ALA A 40 8.54 -8.61 10.12
N GLU A 41 9.17 -9.14 9.07
CA GLU A 41 10.63 -9.18 8.92
C GLU A 41 11.17 -7.93 8.20
N VAL A 42 10.33 -7.26 7.40
CA VAL A 42 10.73 -6.10 6.57
C VAL A 42 10.43 -4.74 7.21
N TYR A 43 9.63 -4.73 8.26
CA TYR A 43 9.37 -3.57 9.12
C TYR A 43 10.01 -3.77 10.49
N ALA A 44 10.41 -2.69 11.17
CA ALA A 44 10.92 -2.81 12.53
C ALA A 44 9.78 -3.10 13.51
N THR A 45 10.01 -4.08 14.38
CA THR A 45 9.08 -4.45 15.46
C THR A 45 9.60 -3.96 16.81
N GLU A 46 8.73 -3.47 17.69
CA GLU A 46 9.10 -3.03 19.05
C GLU A 46 8.75 -4.05 20.15
N GLY A 47 8.00 -5.09 19.82
CA GLY A 47 7.65 -6.13 20.78
C GLY A 47 6.53 -7.02 20.31
N ARG A 48 5.74 -7.51 21.28
CA ARG A 48 4.56 -8.32 21.03
C ARG A 48 3.37 -7.82 21.85
N HIS A 49 2.18 -7.87 21.25
CA HIS A 49 0.90 -7.61 21.91
C HIS A 49 -0.01 -8.79 21.60
N GLU A 50 -0.59 -9.41 22.63
CA GLU A 50 -1.38 -10.65 22.50
C GLU A 50 -0.65 -11.77 21.72
N GLY A 51 0.67 -11.89 21.91
CA GLY A 51 1.50 -12.90 21.24
C GLY A 51 1.89 -12.57 19.79
N ARG A 52 1.35 -11.49 19.21
CA ARG A 52 1.60 -11.05 17.83
C ARG A 52 2.69 -9.99 17.75
N PRO A 53 3.53 -9.97 16.71
CA PRO A 53 4.51 -8.90 16.50
C PRO A 53 3.82 -7.54 16.39
N VAL A 54 4.37 -6.54 17.06
CA VAL A 54 3.93 -5.14 16.98
C VAL A 54 4.98 -4.34 16.21
N LEU A 55 4.58 -3.69 15.13
CA LEU A 55 5.45 -2.80 14.36
C LEU A 55 5.73 -1.53 15.17
N GLN A 56 6.88 -0.88 14.98
CA GLN A 56 7.11 0.46 15.54
C GLN A 56 6.10 1.48 15.01
N VAL A 57 5.92 2.61 15.70
CA VAL A 57 4.98 3.66 15.30
C VAL A 57 5.19 4.12 13.84
N LEU A 58 6.44 4.43 13.47
CA LEU A 58 6.77 4.89 12.11
C LEU A 58 6.52 3.80 11.06
N ASP A 59 6.85 2.56 11.38
CA ASP A 59 6.63 1.43 10.47
C ASP A 59 5.17 1.00 10.40
N SER A 60 4.36 1.25 11.42
CA SER A 60 2.90 1.08 11.39
C SER A 60 2.28 2.02 10.36
N GLN A 61 2.68 3.31 10.38
CA GLN A 61 2.22 4.30 9.39
C GLN A 61 2.66 3.94 7.98
N ARG A 62 3.91 3.50 7.84
CA ARG A 62 4.46 3.03 6.58
C ARG A 62 3.73 1.80 6.06
N ALA A 63 3.46 0.82 6.91
CA ALA A 63 2.71 -0.38 6.57
C ALA A 63 1.32 -0.03 6.02
N PHE A 64 0.57 0.89 6.65
CA PHE A 64 -0.73 1.33 6.12
C PHE A 64 -0.63 1.93 4.72
N ARG A 65 0.37 2.80 4.49
CA ARG A 65 0.60 3.41 3.17
C ARG A 65 0.95 2.35 2.12
N ASP A 66 1.90 1.49 2.45
CA ASP A 66 2.42 0.49 1.53
C ASP A 66 1.33 -0.57 1.23
N THR A 67 0.47 -0.92 2.20
CA THR A 67 -0.73 -1.76 1.99
C THR A 67 -1.70 -1.18 0.99
N ARG A 68 -2.00 0.13 1.05
CA ARG A 68 -2.89 0.79 0.08
C ARG A 68 -2.32 0.71 -1.33
N PHE A 69 -1.03 0.97 -1.48
CA PHE A 69 -0.33 0.82 -2.76
C PHE A 69 -0.44 -0.61 -3.29
N TRP A 70 -0.11 -1.61 -2.47
CA TRP A 70 -0.14 -3.01 -2.90
C TRP A 70 -1.54 -3.48 -3.24
N ARG A 71 -2.57 -2.99 -2.55
CA ARG A 71 -3.96 -3.27 -2.89
C ARG A 71 -4.32 -2.80 -4.30
N GLU A 72 -3.95 -1.57 -4.64
CA GLU A 72 -4.16 -1.02 -5.98
C GLU A 72 -3.35 -1.78 -7.04
N GLU A 73 -2.08 -2.09 -6.76
CA GLU A 73 -1.23 -2.85 -7.68
C GLU A 73 -1.72 -4.29 -7.88
N PHE A 74 -2.20 -4.96 -6.84
CA PHE A 74 -2.78 -6.31 -6.95
C PHE A 74 -4.07 -6.29 -7.76
N LEU A 75 -4.94 -5.29 -7.57
CA LEU A 75 -6.13 -5.10 -8.40
C LEU A 75 -5.76 -4.96 -9.89
N GLN A 76 -4.82 -4.08 -10.22
CA GLN A 76 -4.37 -3.86 -11.60
C GLN A 76 -3.70 -5.12 -12.19
N PHE A 77 -2.82 -5.75 -11.42
CA PHE A 77 -2.13 -6.98 -11.81
C PHE A 77 -3.12 -8.11 -12.14
N LEU A 78 -4.12 -8.33 -11.28
CA LEU A 78 -5.18 -9.30 -11.53
C LEU A 78 -6.06 -8.87 -12.72
N GLY A 79 -6.39 -7.58 -12.83
CA GLY A 79 -7.19 -7.01 -13.93
C GLY A 79 -6.56 -7.19 -15.31
N ARG A 80 -5.23 -7.29 -15.43
CA ARG A 80 -4.54 -7.61 -16.69
C ARG A 80 -4.28 -9.11 -16.93
N GLY A 81 -4.76 -9.98 -16.06
CA GLY A 81 -4.64 -11.43 -16.19
C GLY A 81 -3.49 -12.06 -15.42
N GLY A 82 -2.88 -11.32 -14.50
CA GLY A 82 -1.82 -11.80 -13.62
C GLY A 82 -2.25 -12.99 -12.77
N THR A 83 -1.27 -13.81 -12.37
CA THR A 83 -1.48 -14.86 -11.37
C THR A 83 -0.74 -14.50 -10.10
N LEU A 84 -1.48 -14.37 -8.99
CA LEU A 84 -0.92 -14.12 -7.66
C LEU A 84 -0.89 -15.43 -6.89
N ALA A 85 0.30 -15.94 -6.58
CA ALA A 85 0.50 -17.07 -5.69
C ALA A 85 0.98 -16.56 -4.33
N LEU A 86 0.22 -16.78 -3.27
CA LEU A 86 0.58 -16.37 -1.92
C LEU A 86 0.75 -17.58 -1.00
N PHE A 87 1.74 -17.51 -0.12
CA PHE A 87 1.94 -18.51 0.93
C PHE A 87 1.23 -18.04 2.19
N ALA A 88 0.17 -18.75 2.58
CA ALA A 88 -0.65 -18.47 3.75
C ALA A 88 0.26 -18.20 4.97
N PRO A 89 0.09 -17.07 5.65
CA PRO A 89 0.96 -16.70 6.75
C PRO A 89 0.70 -17.59 7.97
N ALA A 90 1.72 -17.89 8.76
CA ALA A 90 1.55 -18.70 9.98
C ALA A 90 0.72 -18.00 11.08
N TYR A 91 0.56 -16.69 10.96
CA TYR A 91 -0.24 -15.83 11.83
C TYR A 91 -1.12 -14.94 10.95
N ALA A 92 -2.34 -14.66 11.38
CA ALA A 92 -3.32 -13.90 10.61
C ALA A 92 -3.13 -12.38 10.79
N ARG A 93 -2.62 -11.95 11.97
CA ARG A 93 -2.61 -10.53 12.34
C ARG A 93 -1.30 -10.02 12.92
N LEU A 94 -1.01 -8.74 12.65
CA LEU A 94 0.05 -7.93 13.26
C LEU A 94 -0.54 -6.86 14.19
N GLY A 95 0.22 -6.39 15.16
CA GLY A 95 -0.12 -5.19 15.92
C GLY A 95 0.43 -3.93 15.22
N LEU A 96 -0.44 -2.98 14.91
CA LEU A 96 -0.06 -1.68 14.34
C LEU A 96 -0.47 -0.57 15.28
N HIS A 97 0.40 0.42 15.48
CA HIS A 97 0.05 1.61 16.26
C HIS A 97 -0.94 2.48 15.50
N THR A 98 -1.97 2.89 16.21
CA THR A 98 -2.82 4.03 15.90
C THR A 98 -2.56 5.13 16.92
N VAL A 99 -3.24 6.28 16.77
CA VAL A 99 -3.12 7.41 17.70
C VAL A 99 -3.48 7.02 19.14
N GLN A 100 -4.44 6.11 19.30
CA GLN A 100 -5.06 5.81 20.58
C GLN A 100 -4.66 4.43 21.13
N ASP A 101 -4.35 3.46 20.27
CA ASP A 101 -4.09 2.07 20.68
C ASP A 101 -3.29 1.26 19.64
N ILE A 102 -2.90 0.03 20.00
CA ILE A 102 -2.35 -0.98 19.09
C ILE A 102 -3.52 -1.82 18.57
N VAL A 103 -3.77 -1.77 17.26
CA VAL A 103 -4.87 -2.52 16.62
C VAL A 103 -4.34 -3.75 15.89
N GLY A 104 -5.16 -4.80 15.83
CA GLY A 104 -4.88 -5.98 15.02
C GLY A 104 -5.10 -5.70 13.53
N TYR A 105 -4.02 -5.69 12.76
CA TYR A 105 -3.98 -5.57 11.30
C TYR A 105 -3.96 -6.94 10.64
N ASP A 106 -4.82 -7.16 9.66
CA ASP A 106 -4.82 -8.38 8.84
C ASP A 106 -3.67 -8.32 7.82
N ILE A 107 -2.78 -9.30 7.82
CA ILE A 107 -1.61 -9.29 6.93
C ILE A 107 -2.00 -9.46 5.46
N LEU A 108 -3.16 -10.08 5.22
CA LEU A 108 -3.73 -10.25 3.90
C LEU A 108 -4.57 -9.04 3.47
N GLU A 109 -4.65 -7.96 4.24
CA GLU A 109 -5.49 -6.79 3.92
C GLU A 109 -5.11 -6.13 2.57
N ALA A 110 -3.88 -6.33 2.10
CA ALA A 110 -3.46 -5.90 0.76
C ALA A 110 -4.18 -6.67 -0.37
N LEU A 111 -4.67 -7.89 -0.12
CA LEU A 111 -5.44 -8.64 -1.11
C LEU A 111 -6.80 -7.98 -1.37
N PRO A 112 -7.18 -7.85 -2.64
CA PRO A 112 -8.55 -7.51 -3.00
C PRO A 112 -9.53 -8.54 -2.45
N ASP A 113 -10.58 -8.08 -1.75
CA ASP A 113 -11.61 -8.90 -1.12
C ASP A 113 -11.04 -9.95 -0.12
N HIS A 114 -9.95 -9.61 0.57
CA HIS A 114 -9.34 -10.48 1.60
C HIS A 114 -10.36 -10.99 2.63
N ALA A 115 -11.37 -10.20 2.97
CA ALA A 115 -12.44 -10.58 3.88
C ALA A 115 -13.23 -11.82 3.41
N ASP A 116 -13.36 -12.04 2.10
CA ASP A 116 -14.08 -13.19 1.53
C ASP A 116 -13.27 -14.49 1.58
N LEU A 117 -11.95 -14.42 1.86
CA LEU A 117 -11.12 -15.59 2.08
C LEU A 117 -11.46 -16.27 3.41
N GLY A 118 -11.89 -15.49 4.41
CA GLY A 118 -12.27 -15.96 5.74
C GLY A 118 -11.20 -16.87 6.36
N HIS A 119 -10.10 -16.30 6.83
CA HIS A 119 -8.98 -17.09 7.32
C HIS A 119 -8.81 -16.97 8.84
N ASP A 120 -8.44 -18.09 9.46
CA ASP A 120 -8.15 -18.18 10.89
C ASP A 120 -6.83 -18.93 11.09
N GLU A 121 -6.12 -18.59 12.17
CA GLU A 121 -4.94 -19.36 12.63
C GLU A 121 -5.39 -20.75 13.12
N CYS A 122 -4.61 -21.78 12.82
CA CYS A 122 -4.88 -23.13 13.29
C CYS A 122 -3.62 -23.84 13.77
N GLU A 123 -3.80 -24.90 14.57
CA GLU A 123 -2.69 -25.78 14.93
C GLU A 123 -1.99 -26.32 13.67
N PRO A 124 -0.65 -26.25 13.60
CA PRO A 124 0.04 -26.61 12.38
C PRO A 124 -0.14 -28.08 11.99
N ALA A 125 -0.69 -28.34 10.79
CA ALA A 125 -1.02 -29.67 10.32
C ALA A 125 -0.38 -30.01 8.96
N ALA A 126 -0.38 -31.30 8.63
CA ALA A 126 0.00 -31.80 7.31
C ALA A 126 -1.06 -31.43 6.26
N VAL A 127 -0.62 -31.27 5.01
CA VAL A 127 -1.45 -30.90 3.87
C VAL A 127 -1.89 -32.16 3.12
N GLN A 128 -3.18 -32.24 2.80
CA GLN A 128 -3.76 -33.30 1.97
C GLN A 128 -4.39 -32.67 0.72
N CYS A 129 -4.04 -33.19 -0.46
CA CYS A 129 -4.58 -32.70 -1.73
C CYS A 129 -5.49 -33.76 -2.35
N GLU A 130 -6.78 -33.43 -2.48
CA GLU A 130 -7.77 -34.25 -3.18
C GLU A 130 -8.16 -33.67 -4.54
N ALA A 131 -7.64 -32.48 -4.86
CA ALA A 131 -7.91 -31.81 -6.12
C ALA A 131 -7.35 -32.58 -7.34
N GLY A 132 -7.91 -32.26 -8.50
CA GLY A 132 -7.44 -32.75 -9.78
C GLY A 132 -6.12 -32.11 -10.23
N GLN A 133 -5.76 -32.39 -11.47
CA GLN A 133 -4.66 -31.68 -12.15
C GLN A 133 -5.01 -30.19 -12.31
N PRO A 134 -4.04 -29.25 -12.23
CA PRO A 134 -2.61 -29.46 -12.01
C PRO A 134 -2.17 -29.60 -10.53
N PHE A 135 -3.08 -29.40 -9.58
CA PHE A 135 -2.75 -29.30 -8.14
C PHE A 135 -2.22 -30.61 -7.55
N ARG A 136 -2.75 -31.75 -8.01
CA ARG A 136 -2.35 -33.07 -7.53
C ARG A 136 -0.84 -33.31 -7.63
N ASP A 137 -0.25 -33.06 -8.80
CA ASP A 137 1.19 -33.30 -9.02
C ASP A 137 2.04 -32.33 -8.21
N PHE A 138 1.60 -31.07 -8.12
CA PHE A 138 2.27 -30.06 -7.31
C PHE A 138 2.34 -30.48 -5.84
N PHE A 139 1.22 -30.87 -5.23
CA PHE A 139 1.20 -31.30 -3.84
C PHE A 139 1.82 -32.68 -3.62
N ALA A 140 1.81 -33.57 -4.62
CA ALA A 140 2.53 -34.84 -4.53
C ALA A 140 4.06 -34.61 -4.46
N ALA A 141 4.58 -33.66 -5.24
CA ALA A 141 6.01 -33.34 -5.26
C ALA A 141 6.44 -32.50 -4.04
N PHE A 142 5.66 -31.49 -3.67
CA PHE A 142 6.08 -30.49 -2.68
C PHE A 142 5.32 -30.52 -1.36
N GLY A 143 4.29 -31.37 -1.21
CA GLY A 143 3.41 -31.44 -0.03
C GLY A 143 4.16 -31.57 1.30
N ALA A 144 5.25 -32.34 1.31
CA ALA A 144 6.08 -32.55 2.49
C ALA A 144 6.85 -31.29 2.95
N HIS A 145 6.99 -30.28 2.09
CA HIS A 145 7.64 -29.00 2.41
C HIS A 145 6.67 -27.95 2.95
N PHE A 146 5.38 -28.25 2.97
CA PHE A 146 4.35 -27.39 3.50
C PHE A 146 3.97 -27.76 4.95
N ARG A 147 3.58 -26.75 5.71
CA ARG A 147 2.95 -26.91 7.02
C ARG A 147 1.81 -25.90 7.11
N ALA A 148 0.58 -26.39 7.09
CA ALA A 148 -0.58 -25.51 7.12
C ALA A 148 -0.81 -25.02 8.56
N ALA A 149 -0.70 -23.72 8.78
CA ALA A 149 -0.98 -23.04 10.05
C ALA A 149 -2.15 -22.05 9.94
N SER A 150 -2.86 -22.09 8.80
CA SER A 150 -4.09 -21.34 8.59
C SER A 150 -5.14 -22.25 7.95
N GLU A 151 -6.39 -21.98 8.30
CA GLU A 151 -7.55 -22.51 7.61
C GLU A 151 -8.32 -21.40 6.90
N PHE A 152 -9.06 -21.77 5.86
CA PHE A 152 -9.83 -20.84 5.06
C PHE A 152 -11.29 -21.29 4.92
N ARG A 153 -12.20 -20.31 4.91
CA ARG A 153 -13.64 -20.48 4.70
C ARG A 153 -14.07 -19.59 3.53
N PRO A 154 -13.59 -19.87 2.31
CA PRO A 154 -13.79 -18.98 1.18
C PRO A 154 -15.24 -18.94 0.73
N ARG A 155 -15.73 -17.75 0.35
CA ARG A 155 -17.03 -17.61 -0.32
C ARG A 155 -16.98 -17.88 -1.82
N HIS A 156 -15.89 -17.48 -2.46
CA HIS A 156 -15.76 -17.42 -3.92
C HIS A 156 -14.48 -18.09 -4.44
N ALA A 157 -13.93 -19.07 -3.72
CA ALA A 157 -12.73 -19.81 -4.13
C ALA A 157 -12.93 -21.32 -3.97
N GLN A 158 -12.23 -22.09 -4.80
CA GLN A 158 -12.20 -23.54 -4.76
C GLN A 158 -11.11 -24.02 -3.80
N PRO A 159 -11.41 -24.85 -2.79
CA PRO A 159 -10.39 -25.55 -2.03
C PRO A 159 -9.57 -26.48 -2.94
N ILE A 160 -8.25 -26.38 -2.87
CA ILE A 160 -7.32 -27.25 -3.63
C ILE A 160 -6.51 -28.18 -2.72
N ALA A 161 -6.40 -27.86 -1.42
CA ALA A 161 -5.88 -28.75 -0.40
C ALA A 161 -6.55 -28.48 0.95
N THR A 162 -6.54 -29.50 1.80
CA THR A 162 -7.16 -29.50 3.13
C THR A 162 -6.15 -29.87 4.21
N LEU A 163 -6.47 -29.49 5.45
CA LEU A 163 -5.79 -29.97 6.65
C LEU A 163 -6.10 -31.46 6.84
N ALA A 164 -5.05 -32.29 6.90
CA ALA A 164 -5.17 -33.73 7.05
C ALA A 164 -6.09 -34.10 8.22
N GLY A 165 -7.08 -34.96 7.97
CA GLY A 165 -8.01 -35.46 8.99
C GLY A 165 -9.12 -34.50 9.44
N THR A 166 -9.22 -33.28 8.91
CA THR A 166 -10.28 -32.33 9.31
C THR A 166 -11.18 -31.87 8.16
N GLY A 167 -10.73 -32.02 6.90
CA GLY A 167 -11.46 -31.55 5.72
C GLY A 167 -11.52 -30.03 5.56
N ARG A 168 -10.96 -29.26 6.51
CA ARG A 168 -10.90 -27.79 6.46
C ARG A 168 -9.88 -27.34 5.41
N ALA A 169 -10.22 -26.33 4.61
CA ALA A 169 -9.36 -25.89 3.51
C ALA A 169 -8.12 -25.16 4.04
N CYS A 170 -6.95 -25.47 3.47
CA CYS A 170 -5.68 -24.80 3.77
C CYS A 170 -4.97 -24.25 2.53
N ALA A 171 -5.49 -24.56 1.34
CA ALA A 171 -5.03 -24.00 0.08
C ALA A 171 -6.23 -23.76 -0.84
N LEU A 172 -6.21 -22.66 -1.58
CA LEU A 172 -7.33 -22.20 -2.42
C LEU A 172 -6.88 -21.85 -3.83
N TYR A 173 -7.81 -22.00 -4.78
CA TYR A 173 -7.73 -21.42 -6.10
C TYR A 173 -8.95 -20.53 -6.35
N GLN A 174 -8.70 -19.29 -6.76
CA GLN A 174 -9.74 -18.34 -7.13
C GLN A 174 -9.47 -17.81 -8.53
N TYR A 175 -10.45 -17.99 -9.43
CA TYR A 175 -10.43 -17.34 -10.72
C TYR A 175 -11.12 -15.98 -10.64
N ARG A 176 -10.40 -14.92 -11.01
CA ARG A 176 -10.91 -13.54 -11.03
C ARG A 176 -10.72 -12.97 -12.42
N HIS A 177 -11.64 -13.26 -13.35
CA HIS A 177 -11.44 -12.93 -14.76
C HIS A 177 -10.91 -11.49 -14.98
N PRO A 178 -9.78 -11.30 -15.67
CA PRO A 178 -8.92 -12.31 -16.33
C PRO A 178 -7.81 -12.95 -15.46
N GLY A 179 -7.59 -12.48 -14.24
CA GLY A 179 -6.58 -12.92 -13.28
C GLY A 179 -6.93 -14.13 -12.42
N ARG A 180 -5.98 -14.53 -11.55
CA ARG A 180 -6.05 -15.72 -10.70
C ARG A 180 -5.35 -15.48 -9.38
N ILE A 181 -5.89 -16.04 -8.30
CA ILE A 181 -5.25 -16.10 -6.99
C ILE A 181 -5.09 -17.56 -6.59
N LEU A 182 -3.88 -17.91 -6.17
CA LEU A 182 -3.50 -19.20 -5.59
C LEU A 182 -3.07 -18.94 -4.15
N VAL A 183 -3.75 -19.58 -3.20
CA VAL A 183 -3.34 -19.59 -1.80
C VAL A 183 -2.74 -20.95 -1.51
N LEU A 184 -1.44 -20.96 -1.21
CA LEU A 184 -0.67 -22.15 -0.88
C LEU A 184 -0.38 -22.15 0.63
N PRO A 185 -0.20 -23.31 1.28
CA PRO A 185 0.13 -23.35 2.70
C PRO A 185 1.51 -22.73 2.99
N ALA A 186 1.80 -22.40 4.25
CA ALA A 186 3.12 -21.91 4.65
C ALA A 186 4.22 -22.94 4.36
N LEU A 187 5.40 -22.47 3.97
CA LEU A 187 6.59 -23.31 3.88
C LEU A 187 7.06 -23.71 5.27
N ARG A 188 7.57 -24.92 5.40
CA ARG A 188 8.26 -25.37 6.62
C ARG A 188 9.52 -24.55 6.85
N GLU A 189 9.75 -24.19 8.11
CA GLU A 189 11.03 -23.62 8.54
C GLU A 189 12.19 -24.56 8.15
N GLY A 190 13.29 -23.98 7.68
CA GLY A 190 14.46 -24.74 7.24
C GLY A 190 14.32 -25.43 5.88
N THR A 191 13.28 -25.14 5.09
CA THR A 191 13.18 -25.64 3.71
C THR A 191 14.42 -25.21 2.90
N PRO A 192 15.18 -26.14 2.27
CA PRO A 192 16.40 -25.80 1.54
C PRO A 192 16.16 -24.83 0.38
N ALA A 193 17.10 -23.93 0.12
CA ALA A 193 17.00 -22.94 -0.96
C ALA A 193 16.82 -23.58 -2.35
N SER A 194 17.39 -24.77 -2.59
CA SER A 194 17.19 -25.53 -3.84
C SER A 194 15.73 -25.96 -4.01
N VAL A 195 15.09 -26.46 -2.95
CA VAL A 195 13.67 -26.83 -2.97
C VAL A 195 12.79 -25.61 -3.20
N ILE A 196 13.14 -24.47 -2.59
CA ILE A 196 12.41 -23.21 -2.80
C ILE A 196 12.48 -22.79 -4.28
N ALA A 197 13.65 -22.93 -4.92
CA ALA A 197 13.82 -22.65 -6.34
C ALA A 197 12.97 -23.58 -7.24
N ASP A 198 12.99 -24.89 -6.96
CA ASP A 198 12.18 -25.88 -7.68
C ASP A 198 10.68 -25.61 -7.49
N LEU A 199 10.28 -25.20 -6.29
CA LEU A 199 8.90 -24.88 -5.96
C LEU A 199 8.39 -23.65 -6.71
N VAL A 200 9.20 -22.60 -6.83
CA VAL A 200 8.85 -21.43 -7.66
C VAL A 200 8.64 -21.83 -9.12
N THR A 201 9.50 -22.70 -9.65
CA THR A 201 9.39 -23.23 -11.01
C THR A 201 8.09 -24.03 -11.17
N ALA A 202 7.76 -24.88 -10.19
CA ALA A 202 6.51 -25.63 -10.19
C ALA A 202 5.26 -24.75 -10.09
N VAL A 203 5.30 -23.64 -9.34
CA VAL A 203 4.23 -22.63 -9.31
C VAL A 203 4.09 -21.94 -10.68
N GLN A 204 5.22 -21.66 -11.35
CA GLN A 204 5.23 -21.11 -12.71
C GLN A 204 4.54 -22.04 -13.70
N ASP A 205 4.89 -23.33 -13.69
CA ASP A 205 4.31 -24.35 -14.56
C ASP A 205 2.83 -24.57 -14.28
N MET A 206 2.44 -24.64 -13.00
CA MET A 206 1.05 -24.72 -12.58
C MET A 206 0.25 -23.52 -13.07
N SER A 207 0.77 -22.30 -12.91
CA SER A 207 0.15 -21.07 -13.39
C SER A 207 -0.02 -21.08 -14.92
N ALA A 208 0.99 -21.55 -15.66
CA ALA A 208 0.91 -21.68 -17.11
C ALA A 208 -0.23 -22.62 -17.53
N ARG A 209 -0.35 -23.81 -16.92
CA ARG A 209 -1.44 -24.77 -17.21
C ARG A 209 -2.83 -24.17 -16.95
N LEU A 210 -3.00 -23.46 -15.83
CA LEU A 210 -4.25 -22.76 -15.48
C LEU A 210 -4.61 -21.61 -16.44
N ARG A 211 -3.67 -21.11 -17.25
CA ARG A 211 -3.95 -20.13 -18.31
C ARG A 211 -4.57 -20.76 -19.56
N PHE A 212 -4.17 -21.99 -19.90
CA PHE A 212 -4.62 -22.67 -21.12
C PHE A 212 -5.97 -23.38 -20.98
N ASP A 213 -6.30 -23.91 -19.79
CA ASP A 213 -7.56 -24.66 -19.58
C ASP A 213 -8.84 -23.82 -19.69
N ALA A 214 -8.76 -22.48 -19.72
CA ALA A 214 -9.92 -21.62 -19.98
C ALA A 214 -10.40 -21.63 -21.45
N ARG A 215 -9.65 -22.26 -22.38
CA ARG A 215 -10.04 -22.41 -23.80
C ARG A 215 -10.12 -23.86 -24.27
N ALA A 216 -9.69 -24.83 -23.48
CA ALA A 216 -9.67 -26.23 -23.88
C ALA A 216 -10.66 -27.05 -23.05
N SER A 217 -11.88 -27.16 -23.56
CA SER A 217 -12.74 -28.30 -23.21
C SER A 217 -11.97 -29.59 -23.51
N SER A 218 -11.67 -30.37 -22.47
CA SER A 218 -11.41 -31.82 -22.53
C SER A 218 -10.49 -32.29 -23.67
N THR A 219 -9.17 -32.14 -23.52
CA THR A 219 -8.21 -32.81 -24.41
C THR A 219 -7.53 -33.95 -23.66
N TYR A 220 -7.92 -35.18 -24.00
CA TYR A 220 -7.34 -36.42 -23.49
C TYR A 220 -5.85 -36.55 -23.83
N ALA A 221 -5.06 -37.14 -22.92
CA ALA A 221 -3.60 -37.18 -22.86
C ALA A 221 -2.85 -37.94 -23.99
N TRP A 222 -3.51 -38.32 -25.09
CA TRP A 222 -2.94 -39.19 -26.14
C TRP A 222 -3.03 -38.58 -27.56
N ARG A 223 -3.36 -37.30 -27.69
CA ARG A 223 -3.12 -36.54 -28.92
C ARG A 223 -1.92 -35.63 -28.73
N GLU A 224 -0.79 -35.98 -29.35
CA GLU A 224 0.23 -34.99 -29.64
C GLU A 224 -0.44 -33.87 -30.45
N PRO A 225 -0.43 -32.62 -29.96
CA PRO A 225 -1.05 -31.52 -30.69
C PRO A 225 -0.32 -31.36 -32.01
N LEU A 226 -1.04 -31.50 -33.12
CA LEU A 226 -0.52 -31.23 -34.45
C LEU A 226 -0.35 -29.71 -34.59
N VAL A 227 0.74 -29.17 -34.06
CA VAL A 227 1.06 -27.75 -34.15
C VAL A 227 1.53 -27.46 -35.57
N LEU A 228 0.65 -26.86 -36.37
CA LEU A 228 1.01 -26.42 -37.71
C LEU A 228 2.00 -25.23 -37.59
N PRO A 229 3.08 -25.16 -38.39
CA PRO A 229 4.05 -24.08 -38.32
C PRO A 229 3.44 -22.67 -38.42
N ARG A 230 2.34 -22.54 -39.19
CA ARG A 230 1.57 -21.29 -39.32
C ARG A 230 0.79 -20.94 -38.05
N GLU A 231 0.30 -21.94 -37.31
CA GLU A 231 -0.37 -21.72 -36.04
C GLU A 231 0.62 -21.22 -34.98
N ALA A 232 1.81 -21.82 -34.91
CA ALA A 232 2.88 -21.36 -34.02
C ALA A 232 3.29 -19.90 -34.32
N ALA A 233 3.44 -19.54 -35.60
CA ALA A 233 3.75 -18.17 -36.02
C ALA A 233 2.65 -17.18 -35.61
N LEU A 234 1.38 -17.51 -35.83
CA LEU A 234 0.24 -16.67 -35.44
C LEU A 234 0.07 -16.58 -33.92
N GLN A 235 0.32 -17.65 -33.18
CA GLN A 235 0.32 -17.64 -31.71
C GLN A 235 1.44 -16.75 -31.17
N GLN A 236 2.62 -16.79 -31.80
CA GLN A 236 3.74 -15.93 -31.45
C GLN A 236 3.44 -14.45 -31.75
N GLU A 237 2.84 -14.15 -32.90
CA GLU A 237 2.40 -12.80 -33.27
C GLU A 237 1.31 -12.29 -32.30
N LEU A 238 0.32 -13.12 -31.97
CA LEU A 238 -0.72 -12.78 -31.01
C LEU A 238 -0.15 -12.55 -29.60
N ALA A 239 0.85 -13.35 -29.18
CA ALA A 239 1.55 -13.15 -27.92
C ALA A 239 2.36 -11.84 -27.91
N GLN A 240 3.01 -11.49 -29.01
CA GLN A 240 3.73 -10.23 -29.17
C GLN A 240 2.78 -9.02 -29.12
N LEU A 241 1.67 -9.06 -29.87
CA LEU A 241 0.67 -8.00 -29.84
C LEU A 241 0.02 -7.87 -28.46
N ALA A 242 -0.26 -8.98 -27.78
CA ALA A 242 -0.77 -8.97 -26.41
C ALA A 242 0.25 -8.39 -25.42
N ALA A 243 1.55 -8.65 -25.60
CA ALA A 243 2.60 -8.04 -24.80
C ALA A 243 2.71 -6.53 -25.05
N GLN A 244 2.68 -6.09 -26.32
CA GLN A 244 2.69 -4.67 -26.70
C GLN A 244 1.47 -3.92 -26.12
N ARG A 245 0.27 -4.50 -26.25
CA ARG A 245 -0.94 -3.91 -25.67
C ARG A 245 -0.82 -3.75 -24.15
N ARG A 246 -0.31 -4.76 -23.46
CA ARG A 246 -0.09 -4.69 -21.99
C ARG A 246 0.93 -3.62 -21.62
N ALA A 247 2.02 -3.48 -22.37
CA ALA A 247 3.02 -2.44 -22.14
C ALA A 247 2.43 -1.02 -22.34
N LEU A 248 1.60 -0.84 -23.37
CA LEU A 248 0.92 0.44 -23.61
C LEU A 248 -0.10 0.76 -22.52
N GLN A 249 -0.91 -0.21 -22.10
CA GLN A 249 -1.86 -0.04 -20.99
C GLN A 249 -1.17 0.30 -19.67
N ALA A 250 -0.06 -0.36 -19.37
CA ALA A 250 0.78 -0.03 -18.22
C ALA A 250 1.30 1.42 -18.30
N ARG A 251 1.78 1.84 -19.48
CA ARG A 251 2.25 3.21 -19.69
C ARG A 251 1.13 4.24 -19.56
N GLU A 252 -0.04 3.97 -20.11
CA GLU A 252 -1.23 4.82 -19.97
C GLU A 252 -1.63 4.96 -18.51
N ALA A 253 -1.73 3.86 -17.76
CA ALA A 253 -2.04 3.88 -16.34
C ALA A 253 -1.01 4.66 -15.52
N ALA A 254 0.29 4.51 -15.83
CA ALA A 254 1.36 5.28 -15.21
C ALA A 254 1.21 6.78 -15.47
N LEU A 255 0.93 7.18 -16.71
CA LEU A 255 0.69 8.59 -17.07
C LEU A 255 -0.56 9.16 -16.40
N ILE A 256 -1.64 8.39 -16.30
CA ILE A 256 -2.85 8.81 -15.58
C ILE A 256 -2.54 9.06 -14.10
N ARG A 257 -1.77 8.18 -13.44
CA ARG A 257 -1.34 8.38 -12.05
C ARG A 257 -0.46 9.62 -11.88
N GLU A 258 0.49 9.81 -12.78
CA GLU A 258 1.37 10.99 -12.78
C GLU A 258 0.56 12.28 -12.94
N LEU A 259 -0.38 12.32 -13.89
CA LEU A 259 -1.29 13.44 -14.09
C LEU A 259 -2.20 13.68 -12.90
N ALA A 260 -2.73 12.63 -12.27
CA ALA A 260 -3.55 12.75 -11.06
C ALA A 260 -2.74 13.34 -9.89
N GLY A 261 -1.49 12.90 -9.71
CA GLY A 261 -0.58 13.47 -8.71
C GLY A 261 -0.28 14.95 -8.96
N ILE A 262 0.02 15.32 -10.20
CA ILE A 262 0.24 16.73 -10.59
C ILE A 262 -1.05 17.55 -10.38
N ALA A 263 -2.21 17.01 -10.74
CA ALA A 263 -3.48 17.70 -10.60
C ALA A 263 -3.84 17.94 -9.11
N LEU A 264 -3.57 16.96 -8.25
CA LEU A 264 -3.75 17.04 -6.81
C LEU A 264 -2.80 18.09 -6.19
N LEU A 265 -1.50 18.06 -6.50
CA LEU A 265 -0.57 19.10 -6.07
C LEU A 265 -0.96 20.50 -6.59
N GLY A 266 -1.52 20.57 -7.79
CA GLY A 266 -2.08 21.80 -8.34
C GLY A 266 -3.19 22.41 -7.47
N GLN A 267 -3.90 21.61 -6.67
CA GLN A 267 -4.92 22.12 -5.73
C GLN A 267 -4.32 23.05 -4.68
N LEU A 268 -3.04 22.92 -4.31
CA LEU A 268 -2.38 23.84 -3.39
C LEU A 268 -2.47 25.30 -3.87
N GLN A 269 -2.47 25.52 -5.18
CA GLN A 269 -2.44 26.85 -5.77
C GLN A 269 -3.81 27.32 -6.30
N ARG A 270 -4.75 26.41 -6.59
CA ARG A 270 -6.03 26.76 -7.25
C ARG A 270 -7.27 26.10 -6.64
N GLY A 271 -7.08 25.24 -5.64
CA GLY A 271 -8.14 24.48 -5.00
C GLY A 271 -8.92 25.32 -3.99
N ASP A 272 -10.07 24.78 -3.59
CA ASP A 272 -10.82 25.26 -2.42
C ASP A 272 -10.18 24.74 -1.12
N ALA A 273 -10.78 25.05 0.03
CA ALA A 273 -10.24 24.65 1.32
C ALA A 273 -10.06 23.13 1.46
N VAL A 274 -10.97 22.33 0.88
CA VAL A 274 -10.90 20.87 0.95
C VAL A 274 -9.78 20.35 0.06
N GLY A 275 -9.73 20.77 -1.20
CA GLY A 275 -8.69 20.36 -2.14
C GLY A 275 -7.29 20.78 -1.69
N VAL A 276 -7.15 21.95 -1.09
CA VAL A 276 -5.87 22.40 -0.51
C VAL A 276 -5.46 21.54 0.68
N ILE A 277 -6.39 21.19 1.57
CA ILE A 277 -6.11 20.31 2.72
C ILE A 277 -5.68 18.92 2.25
N GLU A 278 -6.37 18.32 1.29
CA GLU A 278 -5.99 17.01 0.74
C GLU A 278 -4.59 17.03 0.11
N ALA A 279 -4.28 18.07 -0.66
CA ALA A 279 -2.97 18.23 -1.28
C ALA A 279 -1.87 18.51 -0.24
N ALA A 280 -2.15 19.34 0.76
CA ALA A 280 -1.21 19.62 1.85
C ALA A 280 -0.91 18.37 2.67
N LEU A 281 -1.91 17.53 2.94
CA LEU A 281 -1.73 16.23 3.59
C LEU A 281 -0.75 15.35 2.81
N GLN A 282 -0.89 15.29 1.48
CA GLN A 282 0.02 14.51 0.64
C GLN A 282 1.45 15.06 0.70
N VAL A 283 1.62 16.38 0.64
CA VAL A 283 2.94 17.03 0.75
C VAL A 283 3.60 16.71 2.09
N PHE A 284 2.89 16.90 3.21
CA PHE A 284 3.46 16.64 4.53
C PHE A 284 3.82 15.17 4.73
N HIS A 285 2.99 14.23 4.24
CA HIS A 285 3.35 12.81 4.24
C HIS A 285 4.60 12.51 3.41
N ALA A 286 4.72 13.10 2.22
CA ALA A 286 5.90 12.91 1.37
C ALA A 286 7.17 13.48 2.00
N LEU A 287 7.03 14.55 2.78
CA LEU A 287 8.13 15.12 3.58
C LEU A 287 8.46 14.31 4.82
N GLY A 288 7.75 13.20 5.09
CA GLY A 288 8.00 12.31 6.22
C GLY A 288 7.34 12.74 7.54
N ALA A 289 6.35 13.64 7.48
CA ALA A 289 5.56 13.98 8.66
C ALA A 289 4.41 12.98 8.86
N TYR A 290 4.06 12.76 10.13
CA TYR A 290 2.77 12.18 10.47
C TYR A 290 1.69 13.25 10.31
N VAL A 291 0.58 12.91 9.67
CA VAL A 291 -0.50 13.86 9.38
C VAL A 291 -1.83 13.24 9.70
N GLN A 292 -2.72 14.01 10.33
CA GLN A 292 -4.09 13.61 10.60
C GLN A 292 -5.04 14.78 10.32
N GLN A 293 -6.13 14.52 9.61
CA GLN A 293 -7.17 15.51 9.33
C GLN A 293 -8.28 15.43 10.38
N GLY A 294 -8.87 16.59 10.72
CA GLY A 294 -10.28 16.60 11.08
C GLY A 294 -10.71 16.42 12.54
N VAL A 295 -9.90 16.76 13.55
CA VAL A 295 -10.52 17.04 14.87
C VAL A 295 -11.18 18.43 14.80
N GLY A 296 -12.50 18.47 14.93
CA GLY A 296 -13.31 19.70 14.95
C GLY A 296 -13.82 20.14 13.58
N THR A 297 -12.94 20.35 12.59
CA THR A 297 -13.35 20.80 11.25
C THR A 297 -12.51 20.17 10.13
N ALA A 298 -13.11 19.99 8.94
CA ALA A 298 -12.41 19.50 7.73
C ALA A 298 -11.32 20.46 7.21
N ARG A 299 -11.21 21.66 7.81
CA ARG A 299 -10.30 22.75 7.44
C ARG A 299 -8.98 22.74 8.22
N THR A 300 -8.72 21.69 9.01
CA THR A 300 -7.50 21.55 9.83
C THR A 300 -6.74 20.25 9.54
N LEU A 301 -5.41 20.35 9.60
CA LEU A 301 -4.48 19.23 9.56
C LEU A 301 -3.55 19.31 10.78
N MET A 302 -3.53 18.26 11.60
CA MET A 302 -2.44 18.06 12.55
C MET A 302 -1.26 17.44 11.82
N VAL A 303 -0.08 18.02 12.02
CA VAL A 303 1.18 17.57 11.43
C VAL A 303 2.21 17.41 12.54
N GLU A 304 2.79 16.22 12.64
CA GLU A 304 3.89 15.92 13.55
C GLU A 304 5.16 15.54 12.80
N ARG A 305 6.26 16.20 13.17
CA ARG A 305 7.57 15.99 12.56
C ARG A 305 8.68 16.31 13.57
N ASP A 306 9.71 15.49 13.64
CA ASP A 306 10.88 15.70 14.50
C ASP A 306 10.50 15.95 15.98
N GLY A 307 9.47 15.24 16.45
CA GLY A 307 8.91 15.34 17.81
C GLY A 307 8.06 16.59 18.07
N ARG A 308 7.75 17.39 17.05
CA ARG A 308 6.97 18.63 17.15
C ARG A 308 5.62 18.46 16.50
N THR A 309 4.56 18.97 17.14
CA THR A 309 3.20 18.94 16.60
C THR A 309 2.73 20.34 16.29
N CYS A 310 2.20 20.53 15.08
CA CYS A 310 1.55 21.76 14.65
C CYS A 310 0.18 21.46 14.07
N VAL A 311 -0.70 22.46 14.06
CA VAL A 311 -2.02 22.38 13.45
C VAL A 311 -2.10 23.42 12.36
N VAL A 312 -2.18 22.96 11.12
CA VAL A 312 -2.35 23.78 9.94
C VAL A 312 -3.83 24.05 9.75
N VAL A 313 -4.21 25.32 9.73
CA VAL A 313 -5.59 25.81 9.59
C VAL A 313 -5.70 26.58 8.28
N THR A 314 -6.65 26.24 7.42
CA THR A 314 -6.87 27.00 6.18
C THR A 314 -7.51 28.36 6.45
N VAL A 315 -6.92 29.43 5.92
CA VAL A 315 -7.38 30.81 6.06
C VAL A 315 -7.73 31.40 4.69
N ASP A 316 -8.97 31.82 4.50
CA ASP A 316 -9.44 32.51 3.30
C ASP A 316 -9.38 34.05 3.45
N ASP A 317 -9.85 34.79 2.42
CA ASP A 317 -9.81 36.25 2.41
C ASP A 317 -10.68 36.89 3.50
N ALA A 318 -11.81 36.28 3.85
CA ALA A 318 -12.72 36.80 4.86
C ALA A 318 -12.12 36.63 6.26
N GLU A 319 -11.48 35.49 6.51
CA GLU A 319 -10.77 35.20 7.74
C GLU A 319 -9.49 36.07 7.87
N ALA A 320 -8.76 36.27 6.77
CA ALA A 320 -7.57 37.13 6.74
C ALA A 320 -7.88 38.62 6.96
N ALA A 321 -9.12 39.05 6.72
CA ALA A 321 -9.58 40.41 7.00
C ALA A 321 -9.93 40.67 8.48
N LEU A 322 -9.85 39.64 9.35
CA LEU A 322 -10.05 39.78 10.79
C LEU A 322 -8.80 40.42 11.42
N ASP A 323 -8.66 41.74 11.35
CA ASP A 323 -7.49 42.50 11.81
C ASP A 323 -6.95 42.06 13.20
N GLU A 324 -7.70 42.28 14.28
CA GLU A 324 -7.30 41.86 15.63
C GLU A 324 -7.70 40.40 15.95
N GLY A 325 -8.52 39.77 15.10
CA GLY A 325 -9.18 38.49 15.37
C GLY A 325 -8.52 37.26 14.76
N LEU A 326 -7.65 37.42 13.75
CA LEU A 326 -7.10 36.29 13.01
C LEU A 326 -6.28 35.34 13.89
N ALA A 327 -5.41 35.88 14.76
CA ALA A 327 -4.61 35.05 15.68
C ALA A 327 -5.50 34.22 16.62
N ALA A 328 -6.53 34.85 17.19
CA ALA A 328 -7.50 34.18 18.05
C ALA A 328 -8.30 33.12 17.28
N HIS A 329 -8.67 33.40 16.02
CA HIS A 329 -9.36 32.46 15.16
C HIS A 329 -8.53 31.19 14.89
N VAL A 330 -7.27 31.35 14.45
CA VAL A 330 -6.38 30.21 14.18
C VAL A 330 -6.11 29.41 15.46
N GLN A 331 -5.89 30.09 16.59
CA GLN A 331 -5.71 29.45 17.90
C GLN A 331 -6.96 28.65 18.29
N ALA A 332 -8.16 29.20 18.12
CA ALA A 332 -9.42 28.54 18.46
C ALA A 332 -9.66 27.29 17.61
N GLN A 333 -9.26 27.31 16.33
CA GLN A 333 -9.33 26.13 15.45
C GLN A 333 -8.30 25.05 15.82
N ALA A 334 -7.13 25.44 16.34
CA ALA A 334 -6.10 24.50 16.80
C ALA A 334 -6.35 23.91 18.19
N ALA A 335 -7.06 24.62 19.07
CA ALA A 335 -7.27 24.24 20.47
C ALA A 335 -7.87 22.83 20.70
N PRO A 336 -8.84 22.34 19.90
CA PRO A 336 -9.35 20.97 20.04
C PRO A 336 -8.26 19.90 19.94
N TRP A 337 -7.27 20.11 19.08
CA TRP A 337 -6.14 19.17 18.92
C TRP A 337 -5.22 19.19 20.14
N ALA A 338 -4.95 20.36 20.73
CA ALA A 338 -4.15 20.45 21.95
C ALA A 338 -4.79 19.65 23.10
N ALA A 339 -6.12 19.76 23.24
CA ALA A 339 -6.89 19.05 24.24
C ALA A 339 -6.89 17.52 24.00
N GLU A 340 -7.12 17.10 22.76
CA GLU A 340 -7.14 15.69 22.36
C GLU A 340 -5.77 15.03 22.59
N LEU A 341 -4.69 15.69 22.16
CA LEU A 341 -3.33 15.14 22.21
C LEU A 341 -2.66 15.31 23.58
N ARG A 342 -3.25 16.11 24.49
CA ARG A 342 -2.69 16.46 25.81
C ARG A 342 -1.24 16.97 25.74
N ARG A 343 -0.92 17.73 24.70
CA ARG A 343 0.40 18.32 24.45
C ARG A 343 0.26 19.70 23.81
N GLU A 344 1.34 20.46 23.85
CA GLU A 344 1.43 21.73 23.15
C GLU A 344 1.41 21.51 21.63
N VAL A 345 0.64 22.34 20.92
CA VAL A 345 0.55 22.36 19.46
C VAL A 345 0.76 23.79 18.95
N ALA A 346 1.55 23.95 17.90
CA ALA A 346 1.76 25.24 17.26
C ALA A 346 0.72 25.48 16.16
N PRO A 347 -0.09 26.56 16.23
CA PRO A 347 -1.01 26.91 15.15
C PRO A 347 -0.27 27.51 13.95
N VAL A 348 -0.61 27.05 12.75
CA VAL A 348 -0.06 27.56 11.48
C VAL A 348 -1.21 27.89 10.54
N ALA A 349 -1.21 29.08 9.96
CA ALA A 349 -2.19 29.52 8.98
C ALA A 349 -1.75 29.16 7.56
N LEU A 350 -2.50 28.28 6.89
CA LEU A 350 -2.35 28.02 5.45
C LEU A 350 -3.25 28.99 4.67
N TYR A 351 -2.65 30.03 4.11
CA TYR A 351 -3.40 31.05 3.37
C TYR A 351 -3.82 30.54 2.00
N ILE A 352 -5.13 30.48 1.77
CA ILE A 352 -5.75 29.99 0.53
C ILE A 352 -6.54 31.06 -0.24
N GLY A 353 -6.76 32.24 0.37
CA GLY A 353 -7.52 33.32 -0.26
C GLY A 353 -6.90 33.80 -1.58
N GLY A 354 -5.57 33.83 -1.67
CA GLY A 354 -4.82 34.21 -2.86
C GLY A 354 -4.87 33.20 -4.02
N ASN A 355 -5.36 31.97 -3.81
CA ASN A 355 -5.31 30.91 -4.83
C ASN A 355 -6.00 31.28 -6.15
N ARG A 356 -7.02 32.15 -6.11
CA ARG A 356 -7.73 32.63 -7.31
C ARG A 356 -6.93 33.67 -8.12
N ARG A 357 -5.94 34.30 -7.48
CA ARG A 357 -5.15 35.42 -8.02
C ARG A 357 -3.78 34.97 -8.54
N GLY A 358 -3.38 33.74 -8.20
CA GLY A 358 -2.16 33.09 -8.69
C GLY A 358 -0.93 33.36 -7.82
N ALA A 359 0.08 32.51 -7.95
CA ALA A 359 1.17 32.37 -6.98
C ALA A 359 1.95 33.67 -6.68
N ARG A 360 2.15 34.55 -7.67
CA ARG A 360 2.87 35.82 -7.47
C ARG A 360 2.10 36.80 -6.60
N GLU A 361 0.80 36.93 -6.83
CA GLU A 361 -0.07 37.82 -6.05
C GLU A 361 -0.26 37.26 -4.64
N THR A 362 -0.47 35.94 -4.51
CA THR A 362 -0.53 35.26 -3.20
C THR A 362 0.72 35.52 -2.36
N ALA A 363 1.91 35.46 -2.96
CA ALA A 363 3.15 35.69 -2.23
C ALA A 363 3.25 37.13 -1.67
N ALA A 364 2.86 38.13 -2.47
CA ALA A 364 2.87 39.52 -2.03
C ALA A 364 1.84 39.77 -0.91
N GLU A 365 0.66 39.16 -1.00
CA GLU A 365 -0.38 39.21 0.02
C GLU A 365 0.05 38.51 1.30
N LEU A 366 0.69 37.34 1.21
CA LEU A 366 1.21 36.60 2.35
C LEU A 366 2.26 37.41 3.12
N GLU A 367 3.17 38.09 2.41
CA GLU A 367 4.15 39.00 3.02
C GLU A 367 3.50 40.23 3.67
N ALA A 368 2.37 40.70 3.14
CA ALA A 368 1.58 41.74 3.79
C ALA A 368 0.90 41.22 5.07
N LEU A 369 0.35 40.00 5.04
CA LEU A 369 -0.28 39.33 6.19
C LEU A 369 0.73 39.03 7.30
N ARG A 370 1.91 38.51 6.96
CA ARG A 370 3.02 38.28 7.91
C ARG A 370 3.43 39.55 8.65
N ARG A 371 3.47 40.69 7.95
CA ARG A 371 3.77 42.00 8.56
C ARG A 371 2.63 42.52 9.43
N ARG A 372 1.37 42.28 9.03
CA ARG A 372 0.18 42.73 9.78
C ARG A 372 -0.07 41.88 11.04
N HIS A 373 0.22 40.59 10.98
CA HIS A 373 -0.03 39.63 12.05
C HIS A 373 1.26 38.90 12.46
N PRO A 374 2.23 39.58 13.10
CA PRO A 374 3.52 38.98 13.46
C PRO A 374 3.42 37.86 14.52
N GLY A 375 2.24 37.62 15.11
CA GLY A 375 1.98 36.53 16.04
C GLY A 375 1.40 35.26 15.39
N VAL A 376 1.19 35.26 14.08
CA VAL A 376 0.67 34.11 13.34
C VAL A 376 1.74 33.62 12.36
N ASP A 377 2.00 32.33 12.41
CA ASP A 377 2.87 31.65 11.47
C ASP A 377 2.09 31.32 10.20
N PHE A 378 2.55 31.81 9.05
CA PHE A 378 1.87 31.64 7.76
C PHE A 378 2.65 30.76 6.81
N VAL A 379 1.93 29.94 6.07
CA VAL A 379 2.41 29.19 4.91
C VAL A 379 1.42 29.33 3.75
N SER A 380 1.91 29.25 2.52
CA SER A 380 1.11 29.19 1.30
C SER A 380 1.24 27.85 0.59
N GLY A 381 0.28 27.55 -0.29
CA GLY A 381 0.37 26.36 -1.15
C GLY A 381 1.61 26.36 -2.07
N ALA A 382 2.11 27.54 -2.47
CA ALA A 382 3.33 27.65 -3.25
C ALA A 382 4.60 27.27 -2.45
N GLU A 383 4.66 27.66 -1.17
CA GLU A 383 5.76 27.27 -0.28
C GLU A 383 5.73 25.76 0.03
N LEU A 384 4.54 25.19 0.23
CA LEU A 384 4.37 23.74 0.37
C LEU A 384 4.80 22.97 -0.88
N LEU A 385 4.44 23.47 -2.07
CA LEU A 385 4.86 22.85 -3.33
C LEU A 385 6.38 22.93 -3.50
N ALA A 386 6.99 24.09 -3.21
CA ALA A 386 8.43 24.24 -3.27
C ALA A 386 9.16 23.30 -2.29
N ALA A 387 8.63 23.15 -1.07
CA ALA A 387 9.15 22.21 -0.08
C ALA A 387 9.09 20.75 -0.59
N TYR A 388 7.97 20.37 -1.23
CA TYR A 388 7.81 19.06 -1.83
C TYR A 388 8.82 18.79 -2.95
N GLU A 389 9.01 19.76 -3.86
CA GLU A 389 9.92 19.63 -5.01
C GLU A 389 11.39 19.55 -4.59
N THR A 390 11.79 20.28 -3.55
CA THR A 390 13.17 20.28 -3.05
C THR A 390 13.44 19.19 -2.01
N GLY A 391 12.38 18.57 -1.46
CA GLY A 391 12.47 17.69 -0.30
C GLY A 391 12.86 18.42 0.99
N ASP A 392 12.87 19.77 1.00
CA ASP A 392 13.25 20.58 2.14
C ASP A 392 12.03 20.99 2.96
N ALA A 393 11.80 20.26 4.03
CA ALA A 393 10.67 20.50 4.91
C ALA A 393 10.79 21.77 5.77
N THR A 394 11.96 22.40 5.84
CA THR A 394 12.11 23.68 6.55
C THR A 394 11.35 24.81 5.83
N LEU A 395 11.01 24.61 4.56
CA LEU A 395 10.18 25.50 3.77
C LEU A 395 8.67 25.29 4.01
N ALA A 396 8.27 24.14 4.56
CA ALA A 396 6.86 23.78 4.74
C ALA A 396 6.30 24.16 6.12
N LEU A 397 7.16 24.24 7.14
CA LEU A 397 6.76 24.59 8.50
C LEU A 397 7.73 25.65 9.05
N PRO A 398 7.22 26.79 9.54
CA PRO A 398 8.07 27.80 10.14
C PRO A 398 8.85 27.24 11.34
N PRO A 399 10.10 27.69 11.55
CA PRO A 399 10.85 27.32 12.73
C PRO A 399 10.12 27.86 13.96
N LEU A 400 9.78 26.99 14.91
CA LEU A 400 9.21 27.39 16.20
C LEU A 400 10.07 28.54 16.77
N ARG A 401 9.44 29.68 17.04
CA ARG A 401 10.07 30.73 17.83
C ARG A 401 10.44 30.09 19.16
N ARG A 402 11.75 29.92 19.40
CA ARG A 402 12.23 29.61 20.76
C ARG A 402 11.73 30.77 21.61
N ASP A 403 10.83 30.48 22.55
CA ASP A 403 10.31 31.51 23.43
C ASP A 403 11.46 32.36 23.97
N ALA A 404 11.35 33.65 23.70
CA ALA A 404 12.16 34.66 24.35
C ALA A 404 11.79 34.66 25.83
N GLY A 405 12.55 33.92 26.62
CA GLY A 405 12.69 34.16 28.05
C GLY A 405 11.66 33.49 28.96
N VAL A 406 11.89 32.22 29.28
CA VAL A 406 11.79 31.82 30.69
C VAL A 406 12.99 32.46 31.39
N ARG A 407 12.83 33.71 31.87
CA ARG A 407 13.70 34.21 32.93
C ARG A 407 13.37 33.37 34.16
N ALA A 408 14.33 32.54 34.57
CA ALA A 408 14.32 31.94 35.89
C ALA A 408 14.20 33.06 36.92
N GLY A 409 13.06 33.11 37.61
CA GLY A 409 12.82 33.83 38.84
C GLY A 409 12.68 32.83 39.97
#